data_AF-A0A3M1SHE1-F1
#
_entry.id   AF-A0A3M1SHE1-F1
#
_cell.length_a   1.000
_cell.length_b   1.000
_cell.length_c   1.000
_cell.angle_alpha   90.00
_cell.angle_beta   90.00
_cell.angle_gamma   90.00
#
_symmetry.space_group_name_H-M   'P 1'
#
loop_
_entity.id
_entity.type
_entity.pdbx_description
1 polymer ?
#
loop_
_entity_poly.entity_id
_entity_poly.type
_entity_poly.pdbx_seq_one_letter_code
_entity_poly.pdbx_strand_id
1 'polypeptide(L)' 'MQRNWPPVEESAILVGVFLENAVVDDPPLGELAGLAEAAGVRVVGELTQKRRVPDPATYLGKGKVEQL' A
#
# COMPACT_ATOMS: atom_id res chain seq x y z
N MET A 1 -26.99 -16.90 -21.76
CA MET A 1 -26.67 -16.92 -20.31
C MET A 1 -25.83 -15.68 -20.01
N GLN A 2 -26.42 -14.63 -19.44
CA GLN A 2 -25.69 -13.44 -19.00
C GLN A 2 -25.21 -13.69 -17.57
N ARG A 3 -23.89 -13.69 -17.37
CA ARG A 3 -23.28 -13.90 -16.05
C ARG A 3 -23.26 -12.52 -15.37
N ASN A 4 -24.13 -12.33 -14.39
CA ASN A 4 -24.19 -11.09 -13.61
C ASN A 4 -23.09 -11.15 -12.54
N TRP A 5 -21.88 -10.70 -12.87
CA TRP A 5 -20.81 -10.53 -11.89
C TRP A 5 -21.05 -9.21 -11.15
N PRO A 6 -21.05 -9.17 -9.81
CA PRO A 6 -21.12 -7.90 -9.08
C PRO A 6 -19.92 -7.03 -9.48
N PRO A 7 -20.03 -5.69 -9.55
CA PRO A 7 -18.88 -4.84 -9.80
C PRO A 7 -17.77 -5.18 -8.79
N VAL A 8 -16.59 -5.53 -9.29
CA VAL A 8 -15.45 -5.86 -8.44
C VAL A 8 -14.89 -4.54 -7.93
N GLU A 9 -15.16 -4.21 -6.67
CA GLU A 9 -14.41 -3.14 -6.01
C GLU A 9 -12.99 -3.63 -5.82
N GLU A 10 -12.05 -3.05 -6.57
CA GLU A 10 -10.64 -3.34 -6.41
C GLU A 10 -10.21 -2.96 -4.99
N SER A 11 -9.58 -3.90 -4.30
CA SER A 11 -9.09 -3.70 -2.93
C SER A 11 -7.57 -3.61 -2.95
N ALA A 12 -7.01 -2.68 -2.18
CA ALA A 12 -5.58 -2.44 -2.13
C ALA A 12 -5.07 -2.33 -0.69
N ILE A 13 -3.81 -2.71 -0.51
CA ILE A 13 -3.03 -2.41 0.68
C ILE A 13 -2.00 -1.36 0.27
N LEU A 14 -1.95 -0.24 0.98
CA LEU A 14 -0.96 0.80 0.72
C LEU A 14 0.33 0.47 1.45
N VAL A 15 1.46 0.60 0.76
CA VAL A 15 2.76 0.25 1.33
C VAL A 15 3.77 1.38 1.14
N GLY A 16 4.31 1.89 2.25
CA GLY A 16 5.35 2.92 2.28
C GLY A 16 6.69 2.36 2.76
N VAL A 17 7.76 2.57 1.99
CA VAL A 17 9.14 2.28 2.40
C VAL A 17 9.90 3.60 2.53
N PHE A 18 10.29 3.93 3.76
CA PHE A 18 10.94 5.21 4.08
C PHE A 18 12.42 4.98 4.35
N LEU A 19 13.28 5.72 3.65
CA LEU A 19 14.72 5.64 3.88
C LEU A 19 15.11 6.36 5.18
N GLU A 20 16.24 5.98 5.79
CA GLU A 20 16.68 6.49 7.12
C GLU A 20 16.62 8.02 7.27
N ASN A 21 16.81 8.78 6.18
CA ASN A 21 16.80 10.24 6.18
C ASN A 21 15.62 10.86 5.41
N ALA A 22 14.59 10.08 5.08
CA ALA A 22 13.40 10.62 4.43
C ALA A 22 12.62 11.49 5.43
N VAL A 23 12.27 12.70 4.99
CA VAL A 23 11.22 13.48 5.66
C VAL A 23 9.89 12.87 5.24
N VAL A 24 9.10 12.47 6.23
CA VAL A 24 7.83 11.78 6.02
C VAL A 24 6.76 12.55 6.78
N ASP A 25 5.71 12.94 6.07
CA ASP A 25 4.56 13.61 6.66
C ASP A 25 3.72 12.63 7.50
N ASP A 26 2.92 13.15 8.43
CA ASP A 26 2.00 12.35 9.25
C ASP A 26 0.55 12.78 8.94
N PRO A 27 -0.34 11.88 8.45
CA PRO A 27 -0.10 10.46 8.21
C PRO A 27 0.69 10.16 6.91
N PRO A 28 1.62 9.20 6.94
CA PRO A 28 2.60 8.96 5.88
C PRO A 28 2.03 8.50 4.54
N LEU A 29 0.80 7.96 4.53
CA LEU A 29 0.11 7.46 3.33
C LEU A 29 -1.20 8.19 3.06
N GLY A 30 -1.48 9.29 3.79
CA GLY A 30 -2.79 9.96 3.74
C GLY A 30 -3.17 10.46 2.35
N GLU A 31 -2.23 11.10 1.65
CA GLU A 31 -2.47 11.55 0.27
C GLU A 31 -2.73 10.37 -0.66
N LEU A 32 -1.95 9.29 -0.53
CA LEU A 32 -2.11 8.09 -1.34
C LEU A 32 -3.46 7.39 -1.09
N ALA A 33 -3.93 7.39 0.15
CA ALA A 33 -5.25 6.88 0.51
C ALA A 33 -6.38 7.70 -0.14
N GLY A 34 -6.26 9.04 -0.12
CA GLY A 34 -7.21 9.90 -0.81
C GLY A 34 -7.24 9.68 -2.33
N LEU A 35 -6.06 9.45 -2.94
CA LEU A 35 -5.98 9.11 -4.37
C LEU A 35 -6.60 7.73 -4.69
N ALA A 36 -6.40 6.73 -3.83
CA ALA A 36 -7.02 5.42 -3.96
C ALA A 36 -8.56 5.51 -3.87
N GLU A 37 -9.07 6.26 -2.89
CA GLU A 37 -10.50 6.52 -2.74
C GLU A 37 -11.08 7.21 -3.98
N ALA A 38 -10.41 8.26 -4.48
CA ALA A 38 -10.82 8.99 -5.68
C ALA A 38 -10.83 8.09 -6.95
N ALA A 39 -10.00 7.05 -6.96
CA ALA A 39 -9.95 6.06 -8.03
C ALA A 39 -10.97 4.91 -7.87
N GLY A 40 -11.78 4.91 -6.79
CA GLY A 40 -12.74 3.84 -6.51
C GLY A 40 -12.10 2.56 -5.95
N VAL A 41 -10.87 2.66 -5.43
CA VAL A 41 -10.15 1.55 -4.80
C VAL A 41 -10.44 1.54 -3.31
N ARG A 42 -10.83 0.37 -2.78
CA ARG A 42 -11.00 0.16 -1.35
C ARG A 42 -9.63 -0.11 -0.70
N VAL A 43 -9.16 0.82 0.12
CA VAL A 43 -7.98 0.56 0.97
C VAL A 43 -8.39 -0.34 2.13
N VAL A 44 -7.80 -1.54 2.20
CA VAL A 44 -8.10 -2.55 3.23
C VAL A 44 -7.00 -2.67 4.29
N GLY A 45 -5.90 -1.93 4.11
CA GLY A 45 -4.80 -1.88 5.06
C GLY A 45 -3.69 -0.93 4.63
N GLU A 46 -2.85 -0.57 5.59
CA GLU A 46 -1.67 0.26 5.38
C GLU A 46 -0.45 -0.37 6.06
N LEU A 47 0.69 -0.31 5.39
CA LEU A 47 1.94 -0.89 5.87
C LEU A 47 3.08 0.09 5.65
N THR A 48 3.79 0.43 6.72
CA THR A 48 5.00 1.26 6.61
C THR A 48 6.24 0.53 7.12
N GLN A 49 7.38 0.80 6.49
CA GLN A 49 8.66 0.27 6.91
C GLN A 49 9.78 1.29 6.72
N LYS A 50 10.52 1.60 7.79
CA LYS A 50 11.79 2.34 7.70
C LYS A 50 12.93 1.39 7.33
N ARG A 51 13.80 1.78 6.40
CA ARG A 51 14.97 0.99 5.95
C ARG A 51 16.15 1.90 5.58
N ARG A 52 17.37 1.37 5.60
CA ARG A 52 18.53 2.08 5.04
C ARG A 52 18.59 2.00 3.52
N VAL A 53 18.18 0.87 2.96
CA VAL A 53 18.10 0.59 1.52
C VAL A 53 16.91 -0.34 1.24
N PRO A 54 16.21 -0.20 0.10
CA PRO A 54 15.16 -1.11 -0.29
C PRO A 54 15.71 -2.53 -0.49
N ASP A 55 14.89 -3.54 -0.22
CA ASP A 55 15.25 -4.92 -0.59
C ASP A 55 15.17 -5.09 -2.12
N PRO A 56 16.18 -5.65 -2.80
CA PRO A 56 16.16 -5.75 -4.25
C PRO A 56 15.13 -6.75 -4.79
N ALA A 57 14.66 -7.71 -3.98
CA ALA A 57 13.68 -8.71 -4.41
C ALA A 57 12.25 -8.29 -4.12
N THR A 58 12.00 -7.65 -2.96
CA THR A 58 10.63 -7.34 -2.50
C THR A 58 10.37 -5.88 -2.21
N TYR A 59 11.38 -5.00 -2.33
CA TYR A 59 11.39 -3.60 -1.89
C TYR A 59 11.21 -3.42 -0.35
N LEU A 60 10.50 -4.35 0.28
CA LEU A 60 10.24 -4.54 1.70
C LEU A 60 11.12 -5.65 2.29
N GLY A 61 11.20 -5.76 3.62
CA GLY A 61 11.81 -6.94 4.24
C GLY A 61 10.93 -8.19 4.10
N LYS A 62 11.53 -9.37 3.86
CA LYS A 62 10.80 -10.66 3.70
C LYS A 62 9.72 -10.91 4.76
N GLY A 63 10.03 -10.71 6.05
CA GLY A 63 9.08 -10.93 7.14
C GLY A 63 7.90 -9.93 7.21
N LYS A 64 7.91 -8.87 6.41
CA LYS A 64 6.81 -7.89 6.32
C LYS A 64 5.86 -8.22 5.16
N VAL A 65 6.36 -8.89 4.12
CA VAL A 65 5.55 -9.42 3.01
C VAL A 65 4.70 -10.61 3.48
N GLU A 66 5.24 -11.45 4.36
CA GLU A 66 4.52 -12.59 4.97
C GLU A 66 3.40 -12.17 5.94
N GLN A 67 3.28 -10.87 6.27
CA GLN A 67 2.24 -10.31 7.14
C GLN A 67 1.04 -9.75 6.35
N LEU A 68 1.10 -9.75 5.02
CA LEU A 68 0.01 -9.37 4.10
C LEU A 68 -0.79 -10.60 3.67
#